data_AF-A0A540WGU6-F1
#
_entry.id   AF-A0A540WGU6-F1
#
_cell.length_a   1.000
_cell.length_b   1.000
_cell.length_c   1.000
_cell.angle_alpha   90.00
_cell.angle_beta   90.00
_cell.angle_gamma   90.00
#
_symmetry.space_group_name_H-M   'P 1'
#
loop_
_entity.id
_entity.type
_entity.pdbx_description
1 polymer ?
#
loop_
_entity_poly.entity_id
_entity_poly.type
_entity_poly.pdbx_seq_one_letter_code
_entity_poly.pdbx_strand_id
1 'polypeptide(L)'
;MIIRPEQHWFLRLFDWHGSVLSKIIFRLLLNVLMSIIAIISYQWYEQLGIHLTVAPFSLLGIAIAIFLGFRNSASYSRFVE
;
A
#
# COMPACT_ATOMS: atom_id res chain seq x y z
N MET A 1 5.83 -9.51 -26.35
CA MET A 1 4.64 -9.10 -25.57
C MET A 1 3.70 -10.29 -25.52
N ILE A 2 3.41 -10.84 -24.33
CA ILE A 2 2.40 -11.90 -24.20
C ILE A 2 1.03 -11.21 -24.31
N ILE A 3 0.37 -11.37 -25.45
CA ILE A 3 -0.96 -10.82 -25.72
C ILE A 3 -1.95 -11.74 -25.01
N ARG A 4 -2.46 -11.30 -23.86
CA ARG A 4 -3.54 -11.98 -23.13
C ARG A 4 -4.88 -11.43 -23.64
N PRO A 5 -5.92 -12.27 -23.79
CA PRO A 5 -7.26 -11.79 -24.12
C PRO A 5 -7.71 -10.76 -23.09
N GLU A 6 -8.43 -9.75 -23.55
CA GLU A 6 -8.90 -8.64 -22.73
C GLU A 6 -9.92 -9.08 -21.69
N GLN A 7 -9.44 -9.30 -20.47
CA GLN A 7 -10.27 -9.62 -19.32
C GLN A 7 -10.75 -8.35 -18.63
N HIS A 8 -11.97 -8.37 -18.09
CA HIS A 8 -12.49 -7.30 -17.23
C HIS A 8 -11.53 -7.00 -16.07
N TRP A 9 -11.37 -5.72 -15.75
CA TRP A 9 -10.47 -5.25 -14.67
C TRP A 9 -10.77 -5.91 -13.32
N PHE A 10 -12.04 -6.24 -13.07
CA PHE A 10 -12.47 -6.91 -11.83
C PHE A 10 -11.95 -8.34 -11.73
N LEU A 11 -11.99 -9.12 -12.82
CA LEU A 11 -11.47 -10.49 -12.83
C LEU A 11 -9.95 -10.50 -12.62
N ARG A 12 -9.25 -9.50 -13.15
CA ARG A 12 -7.80 -9.31 -12.94
C ARG A 12 -7.40 -9.04 -11.48
N LEU A 13 -8.30 -8.61 -10.61
CA LEU A 13 -7.98 -8.44 -9.18
C LEU A 13 -7.68 -9.78 -8.48
N PHE A 14 -8.24 -10.87 -8.99
CA PHE A 14 -8.08 -12.22 -8.44
C PHE A 14 -6.94 -13.01 -9.09
N ASP A 15 -6.28 -12.46 -10.10
CA ASP A 15 -5.12 -13.08 -10.74
C ASP A 15 -3.91 -13.06 -9.79
N TRP A 16 -3.34 -14.23 -9.53
CA TRP A 16 -2.12 -14.36 -8.71
C TRP A 16 -0.83 -14.23 -9.53
N HIS A 17 -0.81 -14.80 -10.74
CA HIS A 17 0.37 -14.86 -11.60
C HIS A 17 0.68 -13.51 -12.25
N GLY A 18 1.77 -12.87 -11.79
CA GLY A 18 2.19 -11.54 -12.25
C GLY A 18 1.62 -10.39 -11.42
N SER A 19 0.86 -10.68 -10.36
CA SER A 19 0.32 -9.67 -9.45
C SER A 19 1.40 -9.00 -8.60
N VAL A 20 1.20 -7.71 -8.33
CA VAL A 20 2.01 -6.96 -7.36
C VAL A 20 1.81 -7.53 -5.95
N LEU A 21 0.65 -8.14 -5.67
CA LEU A 21 0.32 -8.69 -4.36
C LEU A 21 1.38 -9.69 -3.88
N SER A 22 1.80 -10.63 -4.73
CA SER A 22 2.85 -11.60 -4.37
C SER A 22 4.19 -10.94 -4.03
N LYS A 23 4.47 -9.73 -4.53
CA LYS A 23 5.71 -8.99 -4.21
C LYS A 23 5.61 -8.21 -2.91
N ILE A 24 4.40 -7.79 -2.51
CA ILE A 24 4.18 -6.96 -1.32
C ILE A 24 3.54 -7.70 -0.15
N ILE A 25 3.09 -8.96 -0.33
CA ILE A 25 2.31 -9.72 0.65
C ILE A 25 2.99 -9.79 2.01
N PHE A 26 4.32 -9.98 2.04
CA PHE A 26 5.09 -10.01 3.28
C PHE A 26 5.04 -8.67 4.03
N ARG A 27 5.23 -7.56 3.31
CA ARG A 27 5.18 -6.20 3.89
C ARG A 27 3.76 -5.87 4.36
N LEU A 28 2.75 -6.28 3.59
CA LEU A 28 1.35 -6.13 3.93
C LEU A 28 1.00 -6.89 5.22
N LEU A 29 1.44 -8.15 5.31
CA LEU A 29 1.22 -9.01 6.48
C LEU A 29 1.89 -8.42 7.73
N LEU A 30 3.12 -7.93 7.62
CA LEU A 30 3.78 -7.23 8.73
C LEU A 30 2.99 -5.99 9.18
N ASN A 31 2.43 -5.21 8.25
CA ASN A 31 1.61 -4.05 8.60
C ASN A 31 0.32 -4.45 9.32
N VAL A 32 -0.35 -5.51 8.84
CA VAL A 32 -1.55 -6.06 9.48
C VAL A 32 -1.24 -6.56 10.89
N LEU A 33 -0.16 -7.32 11.07
CA LEU A 33 0.27 -7.79 12.39
C LEU A 33 0.54 -6.62 13.34
N MET A 34 1.26 -5.59 12.87
CA MET A 34 1.50 -4.39 13.65
C MET A 34 0.21 -3.68 14.05
N SER A 35 -0.78 -3.63 13.14
CA SER A 35 -2.08 -3.05 13.42
C SER A 35 -2.85 -3.85 14.48
N ILE A 36 -2.81 -5.18 14.43
CA ILE A 36 -3.44 -6.04 15.45
C ILE A 36 -2.80 -5.80 16.82
N ILE A 37 -1.46 -5.75 16.88
CA ILE A 37 -0.72 -5.47 18.11
C ILE A 37 -1.15 -4.10 18.67
N ALA A 38 -1.24 -3.07 17.82
CA ALA A 38 -1.66 -1.74 18.24
C ALA A 38 -3.09 -1.71 18.83
N ILE A 39 -4.03 -2.47 18.24
CA ILE A 39 -5.40 -2.57 18.76
C ILE A 39 -5.43 -3.25 20.12
N ILE A 40 -4.69 -4.35 20.30
CA ILE A 40 -4.62 -5.06 21.58
C ILE A 40 -4.00 -4.18 22.66
N SER A 41 -2.93 -3.44 22.33
CA SER A 41 -2.25 -2.53 23.25
C SER A 41 -3.03 -1.24 23.53
N TYR A 42 -4.10 -0.95 22.77
CA TYR A 42 -4.86 0.29 22.90
C TYR A 42 -5.46 0.49 24.30
N GLN A 43 -5.97 -0.57 24.93
CA GLN A 43 -6.53 -0.51 26.29
C GLN A 43 -5.51 -0.09 27.34
N TRP A 44 -4.26 -0.55 27.22
CA TRP A 44 -3.16 -0.14 28.09
C TRP A 44 -2.72 1.30 27.78
N TYR A 45 -2.71 1.66 26.50
CA TYR A 45 -2.36 2.99 26.04
C TYR A 45 -3.31 4.07 26.57
N GLU A 46 -4.62 3.80 26.63
CA GLU A 46 -5.62 4.73 27.16
C GLU A 46 -5.30 5.13 28.61
N GLN A 47 -4.74 4.22 29.41
CA GLN A 47 -4.36 4.47 30.80
C GLN A 47 -3.14 5.40 30.95
N LEU A 48 -2.31 5.52 29.90
CA LEU A 48 -1.11 6.37 29.90
C LEU A 48 -1.42 7.85 29.61
N GLY A 49 -2.63 8.18 29.14
CA GLY A 49 -3.06 9.57 28.90
C GLY A 49 -2.26 10.32 27.81
N ILE A 50 -1.52 9.61 26.97
CA ILE A 50 -0.78 10.19 25.85
C ILE A 50 -1.77 10.39 24.69
N HIS A 51 -1.62 11.48 23.92
CA HIS A 51 -2.41 11.72 22.71
C HIS A 51 -1.56 11.46 21.46
N LEU A 52 -1.80 10.34 20.78
CA LEU A 52 -1.27 10.07 19.45
C LEU A 52 -2.08 10.83 18.40
N THR A 53 -1.40 11.65 17.59
CA THR A 53 -2.02 12.36 16.47
C THR A 53 -1.70 11.69 15.13
N VAL A 54 -2.70 11.64 14.24
CA VAL A 54 -2.55 11.13 12.87
C VAL A 54 -2.19 12.22 11.85
N ALA A 55 -2.14 13.48 12.28
CA ALA A 55 -1.85 14.63 11.41
C ALA A 55 -0.55 14.50 10.59
N PRO A 56 0.62 14.15 11.17
CA PRO A 56 1.85 14.05 10.39
C PRO A 56 1.81 12.92 9.35
N PHE A 57 1.07 11.84 9.60
CA PHE A 57 0.93 10.73 8.66
C PHE A 57 0.12 11.13 7.42
N SER A 58 -0.87 12.00 7.57
CA SER A 58 -1.65 12.51 6.45
C SER A 58 -0.78 13.34 5.50
N LEU A 59 0.05 14.23 6.05
CA LEU A 59 1.00 15.02 5.25
C LEU A 59 2.02 14.13 4.53
N LEU A 60 2.58 13.13 5.24
CA LEU A 60 3.48 12.14 4.66
C LEU A 60 2.81 11.35 3.52
N GLY A 61 1.56 10.94 3.70
CA GLY A 61 0.80 10.21 2.69
C GLY A 61 0.64 11.01 1.40
N ILE A 62 0.30 12.30 1.52
CA ILE A 62 0.18 13.22 0.37
C ILE A 62 1.54 13.35 -0.35
N ALA A 63 2.61 13.57 0.41
CA ALA A 63 3.95 13.69 -0.17
C ALA A 63 4.35 12.44 -0.95
N ILE A 64 4.16 11.24 -0.35
CA ILE A 64 4.47 9.96 -1.00
C ILE A 64 3.65 9.78 -2.28
N ALA A 65 2.34 10.09 -2.26
CA ALA A 65 1.47 9.95 -3.42
C ALA A 65 1.94 10.81 -4.60
N ILE A 66 2.32 12.06 -4.34
CA ILE A 66 2.82 12.98 -5.36
C ILE A 66 4.13 12.47 -5.96
N PHE A 67 5.13 12.15 -5.12
CA PHE A 67 6.42 11.67 -5.60
C PHE A 67 6.32 10.33 -6.34
N LEU A 68 5.47 9.42 -5.86
CA LEU A 68 5.22 8.14 -6.53
C LEU A 68 4.53 8.36 -7.88
N GLY A 69 3.60 9.30 -7.97
CA GLY A 69 2.96 9.71 -9.22
C GLY A 69 4.00 10.18 -10.25
N PHE A 70 4.87 11.11 -9.87
CA PHE A 70 5.95 11.57 -10.76
C PHE A 70 6.88 10.44 -11.19
N ARG A 71 7.31 9.60 -10.24
CA ARG A 71 8.18 8.46 -10.52
C ARG A 71 7.52 7.46 -11.49
N ASN A 72 6.25 7.16 -11.28
CA ASN A 72 5.52 6.22 -12.12
C ASN A 72 5.33 6.76 -13.53
N SER A 73 4.95 8.04 -13.68
CA SER A 73 4.80 8.68 -14.98
C SER A 73 6.12 8.68 -15.77
N ALA A 74 7.24 9.08 -15.15
CA ALA A 74 8.54 9.07 -15.81
C ALA A 74 9.01 7.66 -16.21
N SER A 75 8.75 6.66 -15.35
CA SER A 75 9.10 5.27 -15.63
C SER A 75 8.25 4.69 -16.77
N TYR A 76 6.97 5.06 -16.81
CA TYR A 76 6.04 4.66 -17.86
C TYR A 76 6.45 5.26 -19.21
N SER A 77 6.78 6.55 -19.27
CA SER A 77 7.28 7.19 -20.50
C SER A 77 8.48 6.43 -21.10
N ARG A 78 9.45 6.02 -20.26
CA ARG A 78 10.64 5.26 -20.69
C ARG A 78 10.38 3.80 -21.07
N PHE A 79 9.27 3.23 -20.61
CA PHE A 79 8.90 1.85 -20.93
C PHE A 79 8.19 1.77 -22.30
N VAL A 80 7.53 2.85 -22.71
CA VAL A 80 6.76 2.94 -23.95
C VAL A 80 7.62 3.42 -25.13
N GLU A 81 8.70 4.18 -24.87
CA GLU A 81 9.74 4.52 -25.86
C GLU A 81 10.59 3.29 -26.25
#